data_AF-A0AAE1D2Q8-F1
#
_entry.id   AF-A0AAE1D2Q8-F1
#
_cell.length_a   1.000
_cell.length_b   1.000
_cell.length_c   1.000
_cell.angle_alpha   90.00
_cell.angle_beta   90.00
_cell.angle_gamma   90.00
#
_symmetry.space_group_name_H-M   'P 1'
#
loop_
_entity.id
_entity.type
_entity.pdbx_description
1 polymer ?
#
loop_
_entity_poly.entity_id
_entity_poly.type
_entity_poly.pdbx_seq_one_letter_code
_entity_poly.pdbx_strand_id
1 'polypeptide(L)'
;MWSQEFDEEGLEAQSDLSGVTTVESFLLRFKNGFSSSDIMICRIGTKVTLTVGKGSSAIELDLFEAKAAEKKSELQSLLFRLAENCGQLEKQLDTANQQIEVLKSQKGSASGLSVLADLSPKKGQGQAKPKTTKVGMSVINPSSRKRKAATGVVFE
;
A
#
# COMPACT_ATOMS: atom_id res chain seq x y z
N MET A 1 17.36 -28.76 7.40
CA MET A 1 17.29 -27.96 6.16
C MET A 1 17.16 -28.94 5.03
N TRP A 2 16.16 -28.71 4.19
CA TRP A 2 15.91 -29.47 2.98
C TRP A 2 16.06 -28.53 1.80
N SER A 3 16.70 -29.00 0.74
CA SER A 3 16.98 -28.21 -0.45
C SER A 3 16.86 -29.08 -1.69
N GLN A 4 16.68 -28.42 -2.82
CA GLN A 4 16.82 -28.98 -4.14
C GLN A 4 17.59 -27.94 -4.95
N GLU A 5 18.64 -28.39 -5.62
CA GLU A 5 19.44 -27.53 -6.50
C GLU A 5 18.92 -27.68 -7.92
N PHE A 6 18.84 -26.54 -8.60
CA PHE A 6 18.52 -26.45 -10.01
C PHE A 6 19.59 -25.60 -10.68
N ASP A 7 20.08 -26.07 -11.82
CA ASP A 7 20.70 -25.21 -12.81
C ASP A 7 19.62 -24.49 -13.64
N GLU A 8 20.05 -23.69 -14.61
CA GLU A 8 19.15 -22.89 -15.45
C GLU A 8 18.19 -23.79 -16.24
N GLU A 9 18.70 -24.82 -16.90
CA GLU A 9 17.90 -25.78 -17.67
C GLU A 9 16.94 -26.58 -16.77
N GLY A 10 17.38 -27.02 -15.59
CA GLY A 10 16.55 -27.70 -14.63
C GLY A 10 15.40 -26.82 -14.11
N LEU A 11 15.64 -25.53 -13.91
CA LEU A 11 14.62 -24.59 -13.48
C LEU A 11 13.59 -24.32 -14.59
N GLU A 12 14.04 -24.20 -15.84
CA GLU A 12 13.15 -24.10 -17.02
C GLU A 12 12.28 -25.35 -17.16
N ALA A 13 12.86 -26.55 -17.05
CA ALA A 13 12.12 -27.80 -17.11
C ALA A 13 11.04 -27.91 -16.01
N GLN A 14 11.31 -27.41 -14.80
CA GLN A 14 10.31 -27.34 -13.72
C GLN A 14 9.20 -26.34 -14.02
N SER A 15 9.54 -25.19 -14.60
CA SER A 15 8.55 -24.20 -15.05
C SER A 15 7.59 -24.82 -16.07
N ASP A 16 8.13 -25.50 -17.08
CA ASP A 16 7.36 -26.16 -18.13
C ASP A 16 6.46 -27.28 -17.57
N LEU A 17 6.99 -28.11 -16.67
CA LEU A 17 6.23 -29.18 -16.02
C LEU A 17 5.03 -28.64 -15.23
N SER A 18 5.18 -27.46 -14.62
CA SER A 18 4.10 -26.78 -13.90
C SER A 18 3.10 -26.05 -14.81
N GLY A 19 3.29 -26.09 -16.12
CA GLY A 19 2.46 -25.37 -17.09
C GLY A 19 2.65 -23.86 -17.05
N VAL A 20 3.81 -23.38 -16.58
CA VAL A 20 4.13 -21.95 -16.48
C VAL A 20 5.17 -21.61 -17.54
N THR A 21 4.85 -20.62 -18.39
CA THR A 21 5.62 -20.31 -19.60
C THR A 21 6.94 -19.61 -19.36
N THR A 22 7.13 -18.96 -18.20
CA THR A 22 8.38 -18.24 -17.90
C THR A 22 8.85 -18.54 -16.50
N VAL A 23 10.17 -18.66 -16.33
CA VAL A 23 10.82 -18.86 -15.02
C VAL A 23 10.43 -17.76 -14.03
N GLU A 24 10.36 -16.50 -14.47
CA GLU A 24 9.90 -15.40 -13.60
C GLU A 24 8.48 -15.61 -13.07
N SER A 25 7.55 -16.03 -13.94
CA SER A 25 6.18 -16.33 -13.53
C SER A 25 6.12 -17.53 -12.59
N PHE A 26 6.99 -18.52 -12.81
CA PHE A 26 7.15 -19.68 -11.96
C PHE A 26 7.64 -19.27 -10.56
N LEU A 27 8.72 -18.50 -10.46
CA LEU A 27 9.23 -17.98 -9.19
C LEU A 27 8.21 -17.07 -8.48
N LEU A 28 7.43 -16.29 -9.24
CA LEU A 28 6.38 -15.45 -8.69
C LEU A 28 5.26 -16.28 -8.02
N ARG A 29 4.99 -17.51 -8.48
CA ARG A 29 4.03 -18.41 -7.82
C ARG A 29 4.47 -18.74 -6.39
N PHE A 30 5.76 -18.97 -6.14
CA PHE A 30 6.27 -19.21 -4.78
C PHE A 30 6.04 -17.99 -3.89
N LYS A 31 6.41 -16.80 -4.35
CA LYS A 31 6.19 -15.55 -3.61
C LYS A 31 4.71 -15.35 -3.27
N ASN A 32 3.83 -15.57 -4.24
CA ASN A 32 2.38 -15.46 -4.04
C ASN A 32 1.84 -16.52 -3.10
N GLY A 33 2.37 -17.75 -3.17
CA GLY A 33 2.06 -18.84 -2.25
C GLY A 33 2.38 -18.47 -0.80
N PHE A 34 3.57 -17.92 -0.53
CA PHE A 34 3.94 -17.47 0.82
C PHE A 34 3.03 -16.34 1.30
N SER A 35 2.73 -15.37 0.42
CA SER A 35 1.88 -14.22 0.76
C SER A 35 0.43 -14.63 1.05
N SER A 36 -0.06 -15.66 0.36
CA SER A 36 -1.45 -16.12 0.44
C SER A 36 -1.64 -17.32 1.37
N SER A 37 -0.56 -17.79 2.03
CA SER A 37 -0.55 -19.03 2.82
C SER A 37 -1.04 -20.25 2.03
N ASP A 38 -0.71 -20.30 0.74
CA ASP A 38 -1.07 -21.38 -0.18
C ASP A 38 0.12 -22.31 -0.43
N ILE A 39 0.73 -22.74 0.68
CA ILE A 39 1.89 -23.61 0.70
C ILE A 39 1.63 -24.76 1.67
N MET A 40 1.93 -25.97 1.23
CA MET A 40 1.89 -27.18 2.04
C MET A 40 3.26 -27.85 2.05
N ILE A 41 3.64 -28.42 3.18
CA ILE A 41 4.86 -29.21 3.33
C ILE A 41 4.48 -30.58 3.88
N CYS A 42 4.92 -31.64 3.21
CA CYS A 42 4.71 -33.02 3.65
C CYS A 42 6.04 -33.77 3.66
N ARG A 43 6.38 -34.45 4.77
CA ARG A 43 7.54 -35.33 4.83
C ARG A 43 7.15 -36.74 4.43
N ILE A 44 7.81 -37.29 3.42
CA ILE A 44 7.57 -38.64 2.90
C ILE A 44 8.89 -39.39 2.92
N GLY A 45 9.07 -40.28 3.89
CA GLY A 45 10.32 -41.03 4.07
C GLY A 45 11.53 -40.10 4.28
N THR A 46 12.47 -40.16 3.33
CA THR A 46 13.72 -39.38 3.34
C THR A 46 13.61 -38.04 2.60
N LYS A 47 12.47 -37.72 1.98
CA LYS A 47 12.24 -36.45 1.27
C LYS A 47 11.17 -35.60 1.93
N VAL A 48 11.15 -34.33 1.57
CA VAL A 48 10.10 -33.36 1.91
C VAL A 48 9.51 -32.82 0.62
N THR A 49 8.22 -32.98 0.42
CA THR A 49 7.51 -32.41 -0.72
C THR A 49 6.94 -31.06 -0.32
N LEU A 50 7.33 -30.01 -1.06
CA LEU A 50 6.80 -28.66 -0.99
C LEU A 50 5.76 -28.49 -2.09
N THR A 51 4.52 -28.22 -1.72
CA THR A 51 3.43 -27.94 -2.66
C THR A 51 3.08 -26.45 -2.58
N VAL A 52 2.99 -25.78 -3.71
CA VAL A 52 2.59 -24.37 -3.83
C VAL A 52 1.37 -24.26 -4.73
N GLY A 53 0.28 -23.71 -4.22
CA GLY A 53 -1.00 -23.67 -4.92
C GLY A 53 -1.93 -24.82 -4.54
N LYS A 54 -3.08 -24.90 -5.23
CA LYS A 54 -4.10 -25.95 -5.03
C LYS A 54 -4.53 -26.58 -6.35
N GLY A 55 -4.98 -27.83 -6.26
CA GLY A 55 -5.57 -28.55 -7.37
C GLY A 55 -4.57 -28.88 -8.48
N SER A 56 -5.07 -28.96 -9.71
CA SER A 56 -4.30 -29.41 -10.89
C SER A 56 -3.21 -28.45 -11.36
N SER A 57 -3.11 -27.25 -10.77
CA SER A 57 -2.10 -26.25 -11.10
C SER A 57 -1.13 -25.98 -9.94
N ALA A 58 -1.12 -26.87 -8.94
CA ALA A 58 -0.15 -26.81 -7.86
C ALA A 58 1.23 -27.21 -8.38
N ILE A 59 2.26 -26.49 -7.92
CA ILE A 59 3.65 -26.83 -8.14
C ILE A 59 4.07 -27.75 -7.00
N GLU A 60 4.64 -28.91 -7.31
CA GLU A 60 5.17 -29.84 -6.32
C GLU A 60 6.68 -30.00 -6.52
N LEU A 61 7.45 -29.75 -5.46
CA LEU A 61 8.90 -29.92 -5.45
C LEU A 61 9.30 -30.90 -4.36
N ASP A 62 10.05 -31.93 -4.76
CA ASP A 62 10.71 -32.81 -3.81
C ASP A 62 12.04 -32.19 -3.37
N LEU A 63 12.21 -32.06 -2.06
CA LEU A 63 13.40 -31.54 -1.40
C LEU A 63 14.10 -32.67 -0.64
N PHE A 64 15.43 -32.63 -0.63
CA PHE A 64 16.26 -33.63 0.02
C PHE A 64 17.07 -33.01 1.15
N GLU A 65 17.50 -33.84 2.09
CA GLU A 65 18.27 -33.36 3.24
C GLU A 65 19.64 -32.84 2.78
N ALA A 66 19.93 -31.56 3.07
CA ALA A 66 21.21 -30.93 2.75
C ALA A 66 22.38 -31.60 3.49
N LYS A 67 23.63 -31.37 3.06
CA LYS A 67 24.80 -31.92 3.78
C LYS A 67 25.02 -31.18 5.09
N ALA A 68 25.61 -31.86 6.08
CA ALA A 68 25.77 -31.29 7.42
C ALA A 68 26.56 -29.96 7.45
N ALA A 69 27.58 -29.82 6.60
CA ALA A 69 28.36 -28.58 6.48
C ALA A 69 27.53 -27.40 5.96
N GLU A 70 26.70 -27.64 4.94
CA GLU A 70 25.81 -26.63 4.33
C GLU A 70 24.74 -26.17 5.33
N LYS A 71 24.12 -27.10 6.07
CA LYS A 71 23.06 -26.79 7.04
C LYS A 71 23.45 -25.67 8.01
N LYS A 72 24.66 -25.75 8.57
CA LYS A 72 25.09 -24.79 9.60
C LYS A 72 25.31 -23.40 9.00
N SER A 73 26.04 -23.32 7.88
CA SER A 73 26.34 -22.06 7.21
C SER A 73 25.07 -21.37 6.74
N GLU A 74 24.19 -22.11 6.07
CA GLU A 74 22.94 -21.58 5.54
C GLU A 74 21.97 -21.13 6.65
N LEU A 75 21.84 -21.90 7.74
CA LEU A 75 20.99 -21.49 8.88
C LEU A 75 21.52 -20.21 9.55
N GLN A 76 22.83 -20.09 9.71
CA GLN A 76 23.44 -18.89 10.29
C GLN A 76 23.23 -17.67 9.38
N SER A 77 23.48 -17.82 8.08
CA SER A 77 23.25 -16.78 7.07
C SER A 77 21.78 -16.33 7.06
N LEU A 78 20.85 -17.28 7.03
CA LEU A 78 19.42 -17.02 7.07
C LEU A 78 19.00 -16.27 8.34
N LEU A 79 19.52 -16.67 9.51
CA LEU A 79 19.21 -16.03 10.78
C LEU A 79 19.67 -14.56 10.80
N PHE A 80 20.89 -14.28 10.36
CA PHE A 80 21.40 -12.91 10.34
C PHE A 80 20.65 -12.03 9.35
N ARG A 81 20.36 -12.55 8.15
CA ARG A 81 19.58 -11.81 7.14
C ARG A 81 18.15 -11.54 7.60
N LEU A 82 17.52 -12.47 8.30
CA LEU A 82 16.19 -12.26 8.88
C LEU A 82 16.24 -11.19 9.98
N ALA A 83 17.22 -11.25 10.88
CA ALA A 83 17.38 -10.24 11.93
C ALA A 83 17.60 -8.83 11.34
N GLU A 84 18.45 -8.72 10.32
CA GLU A 84 18.66 -7.47 9.60
C GLU A 84 17.38 -6.96 8.93
N ASN A 85 16.67 -7.84 8.20
CA ASN A 85 15.41 -7.50 7.55
C ASN A 85 14.34 -7.03 8.55
N CYS A 86 14.20 -7.71 9.70
CA CYS A 86 13.29 -7.29 10.77
C CYS A 86 13.63 -5.88 11.27
N GLY A 87 14.90 -5.62 11.59
CA GLY A 87 15.33 -4.30 12.06
C GLY A 87 15.15 -3.20 11.01
N GLN A 88 15.31 -3.51 9.72
CA GLN A 88 15.03 -2.56 8.64
C GLN A 88 13.52 -2.29 8.49
N LEU A 89 12.70 -3.34 8.55
CA LEU A 89 11.23 -3.23 8.48
C LEU A 89 10.66 -2.44 9.67
N GLU A 90 11.18 -2.66 10.88
CA GLU A 90 10.81 -1.88 12.07
C GLU A 90 11.10 -0.38 11.88
N LYS A 91 12.30 -0.02 11.39
CA LYS A 91 12.66 1.38 11.09
C LYS A 91 11.76 2.00 10.01
N GLN A 92 11.44 1.24 8.96
CA GLN A 92 10.54 1.70 7.91
C GLN A 92 9.12 1.92 8.44
N LEU A 93 8.64 1.02 9.30
CA LEU A 93 7.35 1.12 9.95
C LEU A 93 7.27 2.33 10.89
N ASP A 94 8.30 2.58 11.70
CA ASP A 94 8.39 3.77 12.54
C ASP A 94 8.37 5.05 11.71
N THR A 95 9.14 5.10 10.63
CA THR A 95 9.19 6.23 9.72
C THR A 95 7.82 6.50 9.07
N ALA A 96 7.15 5.43 8.59
CA ALA A 96 5.82 5.54 8.00
C ALA A 96 4.78 6.03 9.02
N ASN A 97 4.83 5.52 10.26
CA ASN A 97 3.96 5.96 11.34
C ASN A 97 4.16 7.44 11.71
N GLN A 98 5.41 7.91 11.77
CA GLN A 98 5.71 9.33 12.00
C GLN A 98 5.15 10.21 10.88
N GLN A 99 5.31 9.81 9.61
CA GLN A 99 4.72 10.53 8.47
C GLN A 99 3.19 10.59 8.57
N ILE A 100 2.55 9.49 8.96
CA ILE A 100 1.10 9.43 9.18
C ILE A 100 0.67 10.42 10.28
N GLU A 101 1.39 10.49 11.40
CA GLU A 101 1.09 11.43 12.50
C GLU A 101 1.27 12.90 12.09
N VAL A 102 2.31 13.22 11.31
CA VAL A 102 2.49 14.56 10.74
C VAL A 102 1.32 14.92 9.83
N LEU A 103 0.89 14.01 8.95
CA LEU A 103 -0.24 14.25 8.05
C LEU A 103 -1.57 14.42 8.81
N LYS A 104 -1.79 13.63 9.88
CA LYS A 104 -2.97 13.76 10.74
C LYS A 104 -3.00 15.11 11.46
N SER A 105 -1.87 15.54 12.04
CA SER A 105 -1.78 16.82 12.74
C SER A 105 -1.99 18.03 11.81
N GLN A 106 -1.50 17.98 10.57
CA GLN A 106 -1.77 19.01 9.56
C GLN A 106 -3.25 19.07 9.16
N LYS A 107 -3.93 17.92 9.05
CA LYS A 107 -5.38 17.88 8.76
C LYS A 107 -6.22 18.42 9.93
N GLY A 108 -5.78 18.24 11.17
CA GLY A 108 -6.41 18.83 12.36
C GLY A 108 -6.17 20.35 12.50
N SER A 109 -5.02 20.84 12.05
CA SER A 109 -4.66 22.28 12.10
C SER A 109 -5.37 23.13 11.03
N ALA A 110 -5.86 22.53 9.94
CA ALA A 110 -6.70 23.23 8.96
C ALA A 110 -8.08 23.68 9.51
N SER A 111 -8.47 23.22 10.71
CA SER A 111 -9.61 23.75 11.47
C SER A 111 -9.27 25.05 12.24
N GLY A 112 -8.03 25.52 12.19
CA GLY A 112 -7.50 26.61 13.00
C GLY A 112 -7.64 28.02 12.41
N LEU A 113 -8.62 28.26 11.51
CA LEU A 113 -8.91 29.62 11.02
C LEU A 113 -9.55 30.55 12.10
N SER A 114 -9.48 30.17 13.37
CA SER A 114 -10.05 30.91 14.51
C SER A 114 -9.04 31.84 15.20
N VAL A 115 -7.77 31.91 14.77
CA VAL A 115 -6.78 32.83 15.37
C VAL A 115 -6.90 34.26 14.82
N LEU A 116 -7.76 34.50 13.82
CA LEU A 116 -8.03 35.83 13.27
C LEU A 116 -9.24 36.54 13.93
N ALA A 117 -9.88 35.91 14.92
CA ALA A 117 -11.09 36.44 15.57
C ALA A 117 -10.82 37.28 16.84
N ASP A 118 -9.57 37.45 17.26
CA ASP A 118 -9.23 38.19 18.50
C ASP A 118 -8.26 39.36 18.27
N LEU A 119 -8.46 40.08 17.17
CA LEU A 119 -7.92 41.42 17.01
C LEU A 119 -9.08 42.40 16.85
N SER A 120 -9.95 42.47 17.86
CA SER A 120 -10.96 43.53 17.96
C SER A 120 -10.28 44.88 18.19
N PRO A 121 -10.33 45.83 17.24
CA PRO A 121 -9.94 47.21 17.48
C PRO A 121 -11.16 48.00 17.92
N LYS A 122 -11.11 48.48 19.17
CA LYS A 122 -11.65 49.77 19.63
C LYS A 122 -13.15 50.05 19.42
N LYS A 123 -13.83 50.19 20.58
CA LYS A 123 -14.94 51.15 20.74
C LYS A 123 -14.41 52.56 20.48
N GLY A 124 -14.75 53.13 19.32
CA GLY A 124 -14.36 54.50 18.97
C GLY A 124 -14.99 54.94 17.65
N GLN A 125 -16.14 55.62 17.78
CA GLN A 125 -16.68 56.68 16.93
C GLN A 125 -16.34 56.70 15.41
N GLY A 126 -17.40 56.75 14.60
CA GLY A 126 -17.32 57.33 13.25
C GLY A 126 -18.09 56.52 12.21
N GLN A 127 -19.29 57.00 11.87
CA GLN A 127 -20.13 56.44 10.82
C GLN A 127 -19.43 56.52 9.44
N ALA A 128 -19.35 55.38 8.76
CA ALA A 128 -19.35 55.33 7.30
C ALA A 128 -20.14 54.08 6.89
N LYS A 129 -21.33 54.29 6.30
CA LYS A 129 -22.22 53.19 5.86
C LYS A 129 -21.51 52.36 4.77
N PRO A 130 -21.31 51.04 4.95
CA PRO A 130 -20.86 50.20 3.86
C PRO A 130 -22.00 50.01 2.85
N LYS A 131 -21.71 50.23 1.56
CA LYS A 131 -22.64 50.02 0.46
C LYS A 131 -23.16 48.58 0.50
N THR A 132 -24.48 48.44 0.60
CA THR A 132 -25.20 47.15 0.56
C THR A 132 -24.88 46.42 -0.75
N THR A 133 -24.14 45.33 -0.66
CA THR A 133 -23.97 44.38 -1.77
C THR A 133 -25.33 43.76 -2.07
N LYS A 134 -25.89 44.08 -3.24
CA LYS A 134 -27.19 43.56 -3.67
C LYS A 134 -27.10 42.04 -3.80
N VAL A 135 -28.05 41.35 -3.17
CA VAL A 135 -28.21 39.89 -3.21
C VAL A 135 -28.30 39.42 -4.68
N GLY A 136 -27.40 38.51 -5.07
CA GLY A 136 -27.40 37.90 -6.41
C GLY A 136 -26.11 38.05 -7.23
N MET A 137 -25.06 38.69 -6.70
CA MET A 137 -23.73 38.71 -7.35
C MET A 137 -22.85 37.58 -6.81
N SER A 138 -22.35 36.72 -7.70
CA SER A 138 -21.40 35.65 -7.36
C SER A 138 -20.08 36.25 -6.86
N VAL A 139 -19.63 35.82 -5.68
CA VAL A 139 -18.40 36.30 -5.03
C VAL A 139 -17.13 35.85 -5.76
N ILE A 140 -17.22 34.79 -6.58
CA ILE A 140 -16.08 34.18 -7.26
C ILE A 140 -15.82 34.84 -8.63
N ASN A 141 -16.83 35.47 -9.25
CA ASN A 141 -16.65 36.19 -10.51
C ASN A 141 -17.55 37.45 -10.57
N PRO A 142 -17.01 38.61 -10.15
CA PRO A 142 -17.76 39.86 -10.05
C PRO A 142 -18.31 40.41 -11.38
N SER A 143 -17.85 39.93 -12.54
CA SER A 143 -18.27 40.44 -13.85
C SER A 143 -19.42 39.64 -14.49
N SER A 144 -19.86 38.54 -13.89
CA SER A 144 -20.91 37.70 -14.46
C SER A 144 -22.31 38.19 -14.06
N ARG A 145 -22.90 39.09 -14.87
CA ARG A 145 -24.34 39.41 -14.78
C ARG A 145 -25.16 38.24 -15.34
N LYS A 146 -25.69 37.38 -14.47
CA LYS A 146 -26.74 36.43 -14.87
C LYS A 146 -28.01 37.21 -15.22
N ARG A 147 -28.44 37.15 -16.50
CA ARG A 147 -29.74 37.68 -16.97
C ARG A 147 -30.85 36.91 -16.24
N LYS A 148 -31.81 37.62 -15.63
CA LYS A 148 -33.02 36.99 -15.07
C LYS A 148 -33.89 36.49 -16.24
N ALA A 149 -34.37 35.25 -16.13
CA ALA A 149 -35.35 34.70 -17.06
C ALA A 149 -36.70 35.42 -16.88
N ALA A 150 -37.40 35.68 -17.99
CA ALA A 150 -38.72 36.32 -17.97
C ALA A 150 -39.78 35.34 -17.44
N THR A 151 -40.46 35.72 -16.37
CA THR A 151 -41.66 35.03 -15.87
C THR A 151 -42.87 35.49 -16.68
N GLY A 152 -43.51 34.56 -17.38
CA GLY A 152 -44.70 34.80 -18.20
C GLY A 152 -45.93 35.20 -17.39
N VAL A 153 -46.88 35.84 -18.07
CA VAL A 153 -48.15 36.36 -17.55
C VAL A 153 -49.20 35.24 -17.53
N VAL A 154 -49.90 35.06 -16.42
CA VAL A 154 -51.06 34.16 -16.29
C VAL A 154 -52.31 34.97 -16.60
N PHE A 155 -53.18 34.45 -17.46
CA PHE A 155 -54.54 35.00 -17.67
C PHE A 155 -55.55 34.14 -16.91
N GLU A 156 -56.57 34.80 -16.35
CA GLU A 156 -57.72 34.19 -15.64
C GLU A 156 -58.54 33.23 -16.52
#